data_AF-A0A950WLK9-F1
#
_entry.id   AF-A0A950WLK9-F1
#
_cell.length_a   1.000
_cell.length_b   1.000
_cell.length_c   1.000
_cell.angle_alpha   90.00
_cell.angle_beta   90.00
_cell.angle_gamma   90.00
#
_symmetry.space_group_name_H-M   'P 1'
#
loop_
_entity.id
_entity.type
_entity.pdbx_description
1 polymer ?
#
loop_
_entity_poly.entity_id
_entity_poly.type
_entity_poly.pdbx_seq_one_letter_code
_entity_poly.pdbx_strand_id
1 'polypeptide(L)'
;MVHRLVRAVAIFIAATSLLYNSIYAQLQVSVTVDRSRPIHVFDPATTLGAAIDGHDVGEIGRRLRPPYVRQMLEAGLGPITYRLRTELGNEAWHWNTRGKFSDSIRQQGYWTGSTDPTPGGISLANGYRLPRRGNTTDEANNDGYSRIDDGDPRTFWKSNPYLDHAFTHDEDSMHPQWVVIDLGYDPVPVNGIRIVWGDQFATDYEVEYSAEDLSSDYGLRPDKGWQKLQSGTVTGSKRDNSVHRLAPQPVTARFIRITLRKAAHAGRLSPDPRDNVGFAIRELYIGAINAHGVLADSVHPGTTNHTQSTVYVSSTDPWHTAADLDRNEEHAGFDRLVATGLTRGLPMMVPVGILYDTPANAAAEIKYLINRGIKIDRIELGEEADGQNVNALDYAALYVQFADAIHNVAPDAKLGGPSFQDIVANLIDRKEGAG
;
A
#
# COMPACT_ATOMS: atom_id res chain seq x y z
N MET A 1 -27.15 44.29 47.68
CA MET A 1 -26.28 44.42 46.48
C MET A 1 -26.25 43.13 45.66
N VAL A 2 -26.04 41.96 46.27
CA VAL A 2 -25.98 40.64 45.61
C VAL A 2 -27.24 40.28 44.80
N HIS A 3 -28.45 40.54 45.30
CA HIS A 3 -29.70 40.22 44.57
C HIS A 3 -29.92 41.04 43.29
N ARG A 4 -29.38 42.26 43.20
CA ARG A 4 -29.48 43.08 41.98
C ARG A 4 -28.49 42.61 40.90
N LEU A 5 -27.32 42.12 41.33
CA LEU A 5 -26.31 41.55 40.43
C LEU A 5 -26.78 40.21 39.83
N VAL A 6 -27.39 39.35 40.64
CA VAL A 6 -27.93 38.05 40.16
C VAL A 6 -29.09 38.25 39.17
N ARG A 7 -29.97 39.24 39.39
CA ARG A 7 -31.02 39.59 38.40
C ARG A 7 -30.45 40.16 37.10
N ALA A 8 -29.43 41.01 37.17
CA ALA A 8 -28.79 41.58 35.98
C ALA A 8 -28.08 40.50 35.15
N VAL A 9 -27.39 39.56 35.80
CA VAL A 9 -26.73 38.42 35.13
C VAL A 9 -27.75 37.46 34.52
N ALA A 10 -28.85 37.16 35.22
CA ALA A 10 -29.91 36.29 34.68
C ALA A 10 -30.62 36.90 33.46
N ILE A 11 -30.86 38.22 33.45
CA ILE A 11 -31.44 38.93 32.31
C ILE A 11 -30.45 38.97 31.14
N PHE A 12 -29.16 39.18 31.41
CA PHE A 12 -28.12 39.18 30.38
C PHE A 12 -27.97 37.80 29.73
N ILE A 13 -27.95 36.72 30.52
CA ILE A 13 -27.90 35.34 30.02
C ILE A 13 -29.16 35.02 29.20
N ALA A 14 -30.36 35.36 29.67
CA ALA A 14 -31.60 35.12 28.93
C ALA A 14 -31.68 35.93 27.62
N ALA A 15 -31.19 37.17 27.61
CA ALA A 15 -31.13 38.00 26.39
C ALA A 15 -30.09 37.48 25.39
N THR A 16 -28.94 36.98 25.85
CA THR A 16 -27.95 36.33 24.97
C THR A 16 -28.45 35.00 24.41
N SER A 17 -29.25 34.22 25.14
CA SER A 17 -29.85 32.97 24.66
C SER A 17 -30.95 33.21 23.61
N LEU A 18 -31.72 34.30 23.74
CA LEU A 18 -32.72 34.70 22.74
C LEU A 18 -32.08 35.25 21.46
N LEU A 19 -30.94 35.94 21.57
CA LEU A 19 -30.16 36.39 20.41
C LEU A 19 -29.40 35.24 19.72
N TYR A 20 -28.90 34.25 20.47
CA TYR A 20 -28.27 33.05 19.88
C TYR A 20 -29.24 32.17 19.10
N ASN A 21 -30.48 32.02 19.58
CA ASN A 21 -31.54 31.29 18.86
C ASN A 21 -32.10 32.03 17.64
N SER A 22 -31.81 33.34 17.50
CA SER A 22 -32.27 34.14 16.36
C SER A 22 -31.31 34.13 15.17
N ILE A 23 -30.08 33.61 15.34
CA ILE A 23 -29.05 33.56 14.28
C ILE A 23 -29.00 32.21 13.57
N TYR A 24 -29.60 31.16 14.13
CA TYR A 24 -29.90 29.93 13.39
C TYR A 24 -31.27 30.05 12.73
N ALA A 25 -31.36 30.90 11.71
CA ALA A 25 -32.40 30.70 10.71
C ALA A 25 -32.25 29.25 10.21
N GLN A 26 -33.20 28.37 10.56
CA GLN A 26 -33.33 27.07 9.91
C GLN A 26 -33.41 27.35 8.41
N LEU A 27 -32.31 27.09 7.70
CA LEU A 27 -32.32 27.14 6.25
C LEU A 27 -33.33 26.07 5.81
N GLN A 28 -34.55 26.48 5.49
CA GLN A 28 -35.51 25.61 4.84
C GLN A 28 -35.02 25.42 3.41
N VAL A 29 -34.19 24.39 3.20
CA VAL A 29 -33.83 23.93 1.87
C VAL A 29 -35.03 23.16 1.32
N SER A 30 -35.70 23.75 0.34
CA SER A 30 -36.69 23.03 -0.47
C SER A 30 -35.95 22.28 -1.57
N VAL A 31 -35.88 20.95 -1.47
CA VAL A 31 -35.42 20.09 -2.56
C VAL A 31 -36.62 19.71 -3.41
N THR A 32 -36.71 20.25 -4.62
CA THR A 32 -37.72 19.84 -5.60
C THR A 32 -37.13 18.75 -6.49
N VAL A 33 -37.65 17.53 -6.39
CA VAL A 33 -37.26 16.41 -7.26
C VAL A 33 -38.21 16.35 -8.45
N ASP A 34 -37.75 16.79 -9.63
CA ASP A 34 -38.50 16.61 -10.87
C ASP A 34 -38.42 15.13 -11.32
N ARG A 35 -39.52 14.40 -11.12
CA ARG A 35 -39.65 12.99 -11.51
C ARG A 35 -40.14 12.81 -12.95
N SER A 36 -40.51 13.88 -13.64
CA SER A 36 -41.03 13.83 -15.01
C SER A 36 -39.94 13.60 -16.06
N ARG A 37 -38.69 13.93 -15.72
CA ARG A 37 -37.54 13.82 -16.60
C ARG A 37 -36.37 13.11 -15.91
N PRO A 38 -36.33 11.76 -15.90
CA PRO A 38 -35.17 11.05 -15.39
C PRO A 38 -33.93 11.44 -16.21
N ILE A 39 -32.91 11.98 -15.52
CA ILE A 39 -31.62 12.34 -16.12
C ILE A 39 -30.71 11.12 -16.31
N HIS A 40 -30.92 10.08 -15.50
CA HIS A 40 -30.26 8.78 -15.59
C HIS A 40 -31.26 7.67 -15.24
N VAL A 41 -31.08 6.51 -15.88
CA VAL A 41 -31.81 5.28 -15.58
C VAL A 41 -30.77 4.20 -15.36
N PHE A 42 -30.94 3.40 -14.33
CA PHE A 42 -30.09 2.25 -14.07
C PHE A 42 -30.97 1.04 -13.76
N ASP A 43 -30.46 -0.15 -14.07
CA ASP A 43 -31.06 -1.41 -13.66
C ASP A 43 -30.38 -1.86 -12.36
N PRO A 44 -31.09 -1.87 -11.21
CA PRO A 44 -30.50 -2.29 -9.94
C PRO A 44 -29.84 -3.66 -10.01
N ALA A 45 -30.36 -4.58 -10.82
CA ALA A 45 -29.84 -5.94 -10.94
C ALA A 45 -28.46 -6.01 -11.61
N THR A 46 -28.05 -4.97 -12.32
CA THR A 46 -26.74 -4.88 -12.98
C THR A 46 -25.88 -3.73 -12.47
N THR A 47 -26.44 -2.86 -11.62
CA THR A 47 -25.76 -1.66 -11.09
C THR A 47 -25.35 -1.81 -9.63
N LEU A 48 -26.17 -2.48 -8.81
CA LEU A 48 -25.87 -2.70 -7.39
C LEU A 48 -25.23 -4.08 -7.23
N GLY A 49 -23.94 -4.09 -6.92
CA GLY A 49 -23.16 -5.32 -6.75
C GLY A 49 -22.89 -5.69 -5.29
N ALA A 50 -22.19 -6.79 -5.10
CA ALA A 50 -21.61 -7.19 -3.83
C ALA A 50 -20.09 -7.42 -3.98
N ALA A 51 -19.35 -7.25 -2.90
CA ALA A 51 -17.93 -7.58 -2.84
C ALA A 51 -17.71 -8.95 -2.18
N ILE A 52 -16.73 -9.69 -2.67
CA ILE A 52 -16.13 -10.83 -1.98
C ILE A 52 -14.66 -10.55 -1.73
N ASP A 53 -14.17 -10.99 -0.57
CA ASP A 53 -12.81 -10.72 -0.12
C ASP A 53 -12.19 -12.00 0.48
N GLY A 54 -10.89 -11.95 0.76
CA GLY A 54 -10.15 -12.94 1.51
C GLY A 54 -10.52 -12.97 2.99
N HIS A 55 -10.32 -14.12 3.62
CA HIS A 55 -10.62 -14.33 5.04
C HIS A 55 -9.67 -15.35 5.66
N ASP A 56 -9.70 -15.43 6.98
CA ASP A 56 -9.06 -16.50 7.74
C ASP A 56 -9.34 -17.89 7.15
N VAL A 57 -8.35 -18.78 7.24
CA VAL A 57 -8.42 -20.14 6.75
C VAL A 57 -9.69 -20.87 7.21
N GLY A 58 -10.41 -21.47 6.26
CA GLY A 58 -11.66 -22.19 6.49
C GLY A 58 -12.92 -21.32 6.43
N GLU A 59 -12.81 -19.99 6.50
CA GLU A 59 -13.96 -19.10 6.41
C GLU A 59 -14.59 -19.11 5.02
N ILE A 60 -13.80 -19.18 3.94
CA ILE A 60 -14.33 -19.35 2.58
C ILE A 60 -15.08 -20.68 2.48
N GLY A 61 -14.51 -21.75 3.08
CA GLY A 61 -15.17 -23.02 3.40
C GLY A 61 -16.59 -22.86 3.93
N ARG A 62 -16.73 -22.08 4.99
CA ARG A 62 -17.95 -21.94 5.78
C ARG A 62 -18.98 -21.01 5.13
N ARG A 63 -18.53 -19.88 4.59
CA ARG A 63 -19.34 -18.78 4.04
C ARG A 63 -19.92 -19.10 2.66
N LEU A 64 -19.19 -19.87 1.84
CA LEU A 64 -19.64 -20.25 0.50
C LEU A 64 -20.44 -21.57 0.46
N ARG A 65 -20.96 -22.05 1.61
CA ARG A 65 -21.86 -23.22 1.63
C ARG A 65 -23.25 -22.85 1.09
N PRO A 66 -23.98 -23.80 0.46
CA PRO A 66 -25.27 -23.54 -0.16
C PRO A 66 -26.30 -22.75 0.66
N PRO A 67 -26.52 -22.99 1.98
CA PRO A 67 -27.51 -22.22 2.74
C PRO A 67 -27.14 -20.74 2.88
N TYR A 68 -25.85 -20.40 3.02
CA TYR A 68 -25.40 -19.01 3.15
C TYR A 68 -25.37 -18.31 1.79
N VAL A 69 -24.93 -19.01 0.73
CA VAL A 69 -25.00 -18.47 -0.63
C VAL A 69 -26.46 -18.14 -0.99
N ARG A 70 -27.43 -18.97 -0.59
CA ARG A 70 -28.86 -18.66 -0.78
C ARG A 70 -29.26 -17.37 -0.07
N GLN A 71 -28.85 -17.19 1.19
CA GLN A 71 -29.13 -15.95 1.94
C GLN A 71 -28.46 -14.71 1.30
N MET A 72 -27.21 -14.85 0.82
CA MET A 72 -26.52 -13.78 0.10
C MET A 72 -27.28 -13.41 -1.19
N LEU A 73 -27.76 -14.42 -1.93
CA LEU A 73 -28.57 -14.20 -3.12
C LEU A 73 -29.92 -13.53 -2.81
N GLU A 74 -30.54 -13.80 -1.65
CA GLU A 74 -31.78 -13.15 -1.23
C GLU A 74 -31.62 -11.63 -1.00
N ALA A 75 -30.40 -11.13 -0.77
CA ALA A 75 -30.13 -9.69 -0.70
C ALA A 75 -30.39 -8.95 -2.03
N GLY A 76 -30.50 -9.69 -3.14
CA GLY A 76 -30.85 -9.11 -4.45
C GLY A 76 -29.73 -8.34 -5.14
N LEU A 77 -28.51 -8.38 -4.60
CA LEU A 77 -27.33 -7.78 -5.23
C LEU A 77 -26.93 -8.57 -6.50
N GLY A 78 -26.45 -7.83 -7.49
CA GLY A 78 -26.17 -8.29 -8.85
C GLY A 78 -24.71 -8.68 -9.05
N PRO A 79 -23.91 -7.93 -9.85
CA PRO A 79 -22.53 -8.28 -10.15
C PRO A 79 -21.66 -8.46 -8.91
N ILE A 80 -20.69 -9.37 -8.99
CA ILE A 80 -19.69 -9.56 -7.95
C ILE A 80 -18.43 -8.79 -8.32
N THR A 81 -17.93 -8.05 -7.34
CA THR A 81 -16.57 -7.51 -7.31
C THR A 81 -15.72 -8.41 -6.43
N TYR A 82 -14.59 -8.86 -6.95
CA TYR A 82 -13.59 -9.55 -6.17
C TYR A 82 -12.57 -8.52 -5.64
N ARG A 83 -12.24 -8.57 -4.34
CA ARG A 83 -11.31 -7.65 -3.68
C ARG A 83 -10.05 -8.39 -3.23
N LEU A 84 -8.93 -7.66 -3.18
CA LEU A 84 -7.60 -8.25 -3.02
C LEU A 84 -6.98 -7.92 -1.67
N ARG A 85 -7.32 -8.71 -0.65
CA ARG A 85 -6.68 -8.65 0.68
C ARG A 85 -5.18 -8.81 0.68
N THR A 86 -4.60 -9.64 -0.19
CA THR A 86 -3.14 -9.89 -0.20
C THR A 86 -2.36 -8.62 -0.45
N GLU A 87 -2.91 -7.70 -1.24
CA GLU A 87 -2.28 -6.41 -1.48
C GLU A 87 -2.34 -5.47 -0.27
N LEU A 88 -3.33 -5.63 0.61
CA LEU A 88 -3.36 -4.94 1.91
C LEU A 88 -2.38 -5.55 2.92
N GLY A 89 -2.05 -6.84 2.78
CA GLY A 89 -1.18 -7.59 3.71
C GLY A 89 0.31 -7.60 3.36
N ASN A 90 0.75 -6.82 2.37
CA ASN A 90 2.11 -6.89 1.80
C ASN A 90 2.46 -8.30 1.33
N GLU A 91 1.60 -8.90 0.50
CA GLU A 91 1.75 -10.26 0.01
C GLU A 91 1.65 -10.36 -1.51
N ALA A 92 2.43 -11.27 -2.09
CA ALA A 92 2.27 -11.67 -3.48
C ALA A 92 1.06 -12.60 -3.62
N TRP A 93 0.20 -12.34 -4.61
CA TRP A 93 -1.01 -13.12 -4.80
C TRP A 93 -0.83 -14.31 -5.73
N HIS A 94 -1.12 -15.49 -5.21
CA HIS A 94 -1.24 -16.71 -6.03
C HIS A 94 -2.71 -16.98 -6.28
N TRP A 95 -3.27 -16.27 -7.28
CA TRP A 95 -4.63 -16.54 -7.79
C TRP A 95 -4.80 -17.98 -8.32
N ASN A 96 -3.68 -18.64 -8.66
CA ASN A 96 -3.60 -20.05 -9.01
C ASN A 96 -2.44 -20.70 -8.24
N THR A 97 -2.70 -21.83 -7.59
CA THR A 97 -1.68 -22.64 -6.91
C THR A 97 -0.76 -23.39 -7.86
N ARG A 98 -1.10 -23.45 -9.15
CA ARG A 98 -0.20 -23.91 -10.21
C ARG A 98 0.38 -22.72 -10.93
N GLY A 99 1.67 -22.82 -11.23
CA GLY A 99 2.42 -21.78 -11.91
C GLY A 99 3.90 -22.09 -11.85
N LYS A 100 4.71 -21.07 -12.07
CA LYS A 100 6.17 -21.19 -12.04
C LYS A 100 6.79 -19.98 -11.38
N PHE A 101 7.84 -20.24 -10.62
CA PHE A 101 8.79 -19.24 -10.16
C PHE A 101 9.83 -18.94 -11.24
N SER A 102 10.33 -17.71 -11.28
CA SER A 102 11.44 -17.34 -12.15
C SER A 102 12.70 -18.17 -11.90
N ASP A 103 12.95 -18.58 -10.64
CA ASP A 103 13.86 -19.70 -10.31
C ASP A 103 13.04 -20.94 -9.93
N SER A 104 12.60 -21.67 -10.96
CA SER A 104 11.84 -22.92 -10.80
C SER A 104 12.65 -24.04 -10.15
N ILE A 105 13.99 -24.01 -10.12
CA ILE A 105 14.77 -25.06 -9.46
C ILE A 105 14.71 -24.88 -7.95
N ARG A 106 14.86 -23.64 -7.48
CA ARG A 106 14.84 -23.30 -6.05
C ARG A 106 13.43 -22.98 -5.52
N GLN A 107 12.43 -22.88 -6.39
CA GLN A 107 11.05 -22.52 -6.04
C GLN A 107 10.98 -21.15 -5.35
N GLN A 108 11.65 -20.17 -5.96
CA GLN A 108 11.74 -18.81 -5.45
C GLN A 108 11.84 -17.79 -6.59
N GLY A 109 11.61 -16.52 -6.28
CA GLY A 109 11.64 -15.46 -7.26
C GLY A 109 10.26 -14.88 -7.47
N TYR A 110 10.01 -14.55 -8.73
CA TYR A 110 8.77 -13.92 -9.16
C TYR A 110 7.83 -15.00 -9.69
N TRP A 111 6.60 -14.99 -9.19
CA TRP A 111 5.59 -15.99 -9.54
C TRP A 111 4.86 -15.64 -10.83
N THR A 112 4.42 -16.66 -11.57
CA THR A 112 3.45 -16.52 -12.66
C THR A 112 2.53 -17.74 -12.64
N GLY A 113 1.24 -17.49 -12.41
CA GLY A 113 0.20 -18.52 -12.40
C GLY A 113 0.03 -19.21 -13.77
N SER A 114 -0.40 -20.47 -13.73
CA SER A 114 -0.64 -21.25 -14.94
C SER A 114 -1.94 -20.80 -15.61
N THR A 115 -1.88 -20.56 -16.92
CA THR A 115 -3.04 -20.15 -17.73
C THR A 115 -3.95 -21.32 -18.13
N ASP A 116 -3.59 -22.56 -17.77
CA ASP A 116 -4.26 -23.77 -18.23
C ASP A 116 -5.40 -24.18 -17.27
N PRO A 117 -6.66 -24.19 -17.74
CA PRO A 117 -7.78 -24.73 -16.98
C PRO A 117 -7.55 -26.18 -16.55
N THR A 118 -7.75 -26.49 -15.27
CA THR A 118 -7.82 -27.88 -14.81
C THR A 118 -9.25 -28.38 -14.69
N PRO A 119 -9.50 -29.69 -14.85
CA PRO A 119 -10.83 -30.28 -14.67
C PRO A 119 -11.48 -29.93 -13.32
N GLY A 120 -10.69 -29.86 -12.23
CA GLY A 120 -11.16 -29.50 -10.89
C GLY A 120 -11.26 -27.99 -10.60
N GLY A 121 -10.85 -27.12 -11.53
CA GLY A 121 -10.76 -25.67 -11.32
C GLY A 121 -9.78 -25.25 -10.21
N ILE A 122 -9.78 -23.96 -9.90
CA ILE A 122 -9.06 -23.36 -8.76
C ILE A 122 -10.05 -23.15 -7.61
N SER A 123 -9.83 -23.85 -6.50
CA SER A 123 -10.72 -23.77 -5.33
C SER A 123 -10.34 -22.65 -4.36
N LEU A 124 -9.03 -22.41 -4.22
CA LEU A 124 -8.46 -21.42 -3.32
C LEU A 124 -7.33 -20.68 -4.02
N ALA A 125 -7.19 -19.41 -3.65
CA ALA A 125 -6.02 -18.58 -3.90
C ALA A 125 -5.41 -18.19 -2.55
N ASN A 126 -4.13 -17.85 -2.51
CA ASN A 126 -3.43 -17.55 -1.26
C ASN A 126 -2.46 -16.38 -1.44
N GLY A 127 -2.18 -15.70 -0.35
CA GLY A 127 -1.08 -14.75 -0.24
C GLY A 127 0.24 -15.44 0.11
N TYR A 128 1.34 -14.82 -0.31
CA TYR A 128 2.70 -15.20 0.03
C TYR A 128 3.41 -14.00 0.63
N ARG A 129 3.87 -14.16 1.86
CA ARG A 129 4.60 -13.14 2.62
C ARG A 129 5.87 -12.74 1.88
N LEU A 130 6.19 -11.46 1.91
CA LEU A 130 7.37 -10.95 1.22
C LEU A 130 8.59 -10.97 2.16
N PRO A 131 9.58 -11.86 1.94
CA PRO A 131 10.78 -11.91 2.78
C PRO A 131 11.68 -10.69 2.62
N ARG A 132 11.42 -9.83 1.62
CA ARG A 132 12.13 -8.57 1.35
C ARG A 132 11.31 -7.32 1.73
N ARG A 133 10.33 -7.44 2.64
CA ARG A 133 9.47 -6.33 3.08
C ARG A 133 10.21 -5.28 3.91
N GLY A 134 9.77 -4.02 3.78
CA GLY A 134 10.30 -2.89 4.55
C GLY A 134 9.31 -2.25 5.52
N ASN A 135 8.00 -2.46 5.35
CA ASN A 135 7.00 -1.89 6.26
C ASN A 135 6.89 -2.73 7.54
N THR A 136 6.84 -2.07 8.70
CA THR A 136 6.58 -2.70 10.00
C THR A 136 5.11 -3.11 10.13
N THR A 137 4.18 -2.26 9.69
CA THR A 137 2.73 -2.47 9.68
C THR A 137 2.20 -2.62 8.24
N ASP A 138 0.98 -3.13 8.10
CA ASP A 138 0.28 -3.29 6.83
C ASP A 138 -1.22 -3.01 7.00
N GLU A 139 -1.96 -2.83 5.91
CA GLU A 139 -3.38 -2.44 5.96
C GLU A 139 -4.32 -3.65 6.17
N ALA A 140 -3.75 -4.82 6.50
CA ALA A 140 -4.49 -6.03 6.80
C ALA A 140 -4.39 -6.40 8.30
N ASN A 141 -3.61 -7.43 8.64
CA ASN A 141 -3.56 -8.00 9.98
C ASN A 141 -2.52 -7.35 10.88
N ASN A 142 -1.60 -6.55 10.32
CA ASN A 142 -0.49 -5.99 11.06
C ASN A 142 0.34 -7.07 11.78
N ASP A 143 0.67 -8.17 11.10
CA ASP A 143 1.32 -9.33 11.70
C ASP A 143 2.71 -9.65 11.09
N GLY A 144 3.26 -8.73 10.30
CA GLY A 144 4.65 -8.78 9.86
C GLY A 144 5.57 -7.79 10.56
N TYR A 145 6.74 -7.56 9.94
CA TYR A 145 7.79 -6.68 10.47
C TYR A 145 8.76 -6.27 9.35
N SER A 146 9.41 -5.13 9.52
CA SER A 146 10.42 -4.58 8.62
C SER A 146 11.70 -5.42 8.63
N ARG A 147 12.35 -5.60 7.49
CA ARG A 147 13.70 -6.20 7.40
C ARG A 147 14.84 -5.18 7.48
N ILE A 148 14.53 -3.90 7.74
CA ILE A 148 15.52 -2.81 7.81
C ILE A 148 16.12 -2.70 9.22
N ASP A 149 15.45 -3.26 10.22
CA ASP A 149 15.79 -3.13 11.63
C ASP A 149 15.35 -4.39 12.39
N ASP A 150 15.53 -5.58 11.80
CA ASP A 150 15.20 -6.85 12.47
C ASP A 150 16.38 -7.41 13.28
N GLY A 151 17.56 -6.78 13.18
CA GLY A 151 18.79 -7.17 13.87
C GLY A 151 19.53 -8.32 13.18
N ASP A 152 19.15 -8.71 11.96
CA ASP A 152 19.81 -9.72 11.16
C ASP A 152 20.32 -9.16 9.82
N PRO A 153 21.64 -8.87 9.69
CA PRO A 153 22.19 -8.30 8.46
C PRO A 153 22.13 -9.25 7.24
N ARG A 154 21.64 -10.49 7.39
CA ARG A 154 21.42 -11.43 6.29
C ARG A 154 20.11 -11.15 5.57
N THR A 155 19.10 -10.64 6.27
CA THR A 155 17.84 -10.17 5.67
C THR A 155 18.02 -8.77 5.10
N PHE A 156 17.04 -8.29 4.35
CA PHE A 156 17.02 -6.94 3.80
C PHE A 156 15.63 -6.59 3.28
N TRP A 157 15.29 -5.30 3.32
CA TRP A 157 14.27 -4.76 2.44
C TRP A 157 14.86 -4.54 1.04
N LYS A 158 14.02 -4.72 0.01
CA LYS A 158 14.33 -4.29 -1.36
C LYS A 158 13.14 -3.56 -1.98
N SER A 159 13.42 -2.46 -2.68
CA SER A 159 12.40 -1.69 -3.42
C SER A 159 11.84 -2.47 -4.60
N ASN A 160 10.64 -2.10 -5.07
CA ASN A 160 9.99 -2.73 -6.21
C ASN A 160 10.86 -2.54 -7.48
N PRO A 161 11.30 -3.63 -8.14
CA PRO A 161 12.20 -3.53 -9.30
C PRO A 161 11.54 -2.91 -10.54
N TYR A 162 10.21 -2.92 -10.64
CA TYR A 162 9.49 -2.35 -11.79
C TYR A 162 9.44 -0.81 -11.77
N LEU A 163 9.96 -0.17 -10.72
CA LEU A 163 10.13 1.29 -10.63
C LEU A 163 11.53 1.76 -11.07
N ASP A 164 12.44 0.84 -11.40
CA ASP A 164 13.76 1.16 -11.93
C ASP A 164 13.69 1.56 -13.41
N HIS A 165 14.58 2.44 -13.88
CA HIS A 165 14.62 2.88 -15.28
C HIS A 165 14.71 1.72 -16.29
N ALA A 166 15.27 0.57 -15.89
CA ALA A 166 15.32 -0.62 -16.72
C ALA A 166 13.93 -1.14 -17.13
N PHE A 167 12.89 -0.82 -16.35
CA PHE A 167 11.50 -1.24 -16.56
C PHE A 167 10.57 -0.08 -16.91
N THR A 168 10.72 1.07 -16.25
CA THR A 168 9.87 2.25 -16.52
C THR A 168 10.27 2.98 -17.80
N HIS A 169 11.54 2.90 -18.19
CA HIS A 169 12.18 3.75 -19.21
C HIS A 169 12.23 5.25 -18.85
N ASP A 170 11.83 5.60 -17.63
CA ASP A 170 11.98 6.93 -17.05
C ASP A 170 13.33 7.05 -16.34
N GLU A 171 13.83 8.27 -16.14
CA GLU A 171 15.03 8.51 -15.32
C GLU A 171 14.77 8.09 -13.86
N ASP A 172 15.71 7.39 -13.21
CA ASP A 172 15.55 6.92 -11.80
C ASP A 172 15.14 8.05 -10.83
N SER A 173 15.57 9.28 -11.12
CA SER A 173 15.23 10.47 -10.31
C SER A 173 13.73 10.84 -10.31
N MET A 174 12.95 10.33 -11.26
CA MET A 174 11.48 10.47 -11.33
C MET A 174 10.77 9.54 -10.34
N HIS A 175 11.42 8.45 -9.95
CA HIS A 175 10.88 7.41 -9.05
C HIS A 175 11.76 7.24 -7.80
N PRO A 176 12.02 8.31 -7.03
CA PRO A 176 12.85 8.20 -5.84
C PRO A 176 12.18 7.28 -4.81
N GLN A 177 12.91 6.28 -4.37
CA GLN A 177 12.44 5.38 -3.32
C GLN A 177 12.78 5.97 -1.96
N TRP A 178 12.01 5.66 -0.92
CA TRP A 178 12.27 6.22 0.39
C TRP A 178 12.00 5.25 1.52
N VAL A 179 12.67 5.50 2.64
CA VAL A 179 12.45 4.85 3.94
C VAL A 179 12.18 5.94 4.97
N VAL A 180 11.12 5.78 5.76
CA VAL A 180 10.86 6.59 6.95
C VAL A 180 10.89 5.68 8.17
N ILE A 181 11.52 6.14 9.24
CA ILE A 181 11.51 5.47 10.54
C ILE A 181 11.00 6.42 11.62
N ASP A 182 10.09 5.93 12.45
CA ASP A 182 9.63 6.57 13.69
C ASP A 182 10.49 6.05 14.86
N LEU A 183 11.25 6.96 15.48
CA LEU A 183 12.12 6.70 16.62
C LEU A 183 11.36 6.67 17.97
N GLY A 184 10.04 6.82 17.94
CA GLY A 184 9.17 6.72 19.11
C GLY A 184 8.57 8.06 19.55
N TYR A 185 7.66 8.00 20.53
CA TYR A 185 6.83 9.15 20.93
C TYR A 185 7.63 10.39 21.34
N ASP A 186 8.69 10.20 22.13
CA ASP A 186 9.55 11.28 22.59
C ASP A 186 10.68 11.54 21.57
N PRO A 187 10.78 12.74 20.98
CA PRO A 187 11.87 13.06 20.06
C PRO A 187 13.25 12.91 20.71
N VAL A 188 14.18 12.28 19.99
CA VAL A 188 15.52 11.93 20.46
C VAL A 188 16.61 12.77 19.76
N PRO A 189 17.81 12.92 20.37
CA PRO A 189 18.93 13.57 19.72
C PRO A 189 19.53 12.73 18.57
N VAL A 190 19.61 13.29 17.38
CA VAL A 190 20.15 12.65 16.17
C VAL A 190 21.21 13.54 15.52
N ASN A 191 22.38 12.96 15.23
CA ASN A 191 23.37 13.55 14.32
C ASN A 191 24.17 12.50 13.54
N GLY A 192 23.78 11.23 13.62
CA GLY A 192 24.46 10.14 12.95
C GLY A 192 23.52 9.10 12.41
N ILE A 193 23.99 8.46 11.35
CA ILE A 193 23.34 7.33 10.69
C ILE A 193 24.37 6.31 10.27
N ARG A 194 24.00 5.04 10.26
CA ARG A 194 24.72 3.97 9.60
C ARG A 194 23.73 3.14 8.81
N ILE A 195 23.95 3.05 7.50
CA ILE A 195 23.13 2.25 6.59
C ILE A 195 23.95 1.03 6.20
N VAL A 196 23.46 -0.17 6.48
CA VAL A 196 24.07 -1.41 6.01
C VAL A 196 23.40 -1.77 4.70
N TRP A 197 24.09 -1.55 3.59
CA TRP A 197 23.51 -1.72 2.27
C TRP A 197 23.43 -3.18 1.83
N GLY A 198 22.37 -3.49 1.07
CA GLY A 198 22.29 -4.66 0.21
C GLY A 198 23.26 -4.58 -0.98
N ASP A 199 23.10 -5.49 -1.94
CA ASP A 199 23.93 -5.46 -3.15
C ASP A 199 23.51 -4.35 -4.10
N GLN A 200 22.23 -3.96 -4.08
CA GLN A 200 21.72 -2.73 -4.66
C GLN A 200 21.77 -1.62 -3.60
N PHE A 201 22.53 -0.57 -3.83
CA PHE A 201 22.78 0.48 -2.84
C PHE A 201 22.64 1.86 -3.44
N ALA A 202 22.26 2.84 -2.63
CA ALA A 202 22.17 4.22 -3.10
C ALA A 202 23.56 4.84 -3.21
N THR A 203 23.82 5.46 -4.36
CA THR A 203 24.96 6.36 -4.60
C THR A 203 24.59 7.81 -4.32
N ASP A 204 23.33 8.17 -4.56
CA ASP A 204 22.76 9.49 -4.27
C ASP A 204 21.55 9.31 -3.36
N TYR A 205 21.59 9.92 -2.17
CA TYR A 205 20.49 9.91 -1.21
C TYR A 205 20.48 11.16 -0.33
N GLU A 206 19.33 11.45 0.27
CA GLU A 206 19.13 12.59 1.17
C GLU A 206 18.50 12.11 2.49
N VAL A 207 19.07 12.54 3.61
CA VAL A 207 18.55 12.29 4.96
C VAL A 207 17.93 13.57 5.52
N GLU A 208 16.67 13.46 5.90
CA GLU A 208 15.86 14.54 6.47
C GLU A 208 15.27 14.09 7.81
N TYR A 209 14.84 15.04 8.63
CA TYR A 209 14.23 14.76 9.93
C TYR A 209 12.96 15.59 10.15
N SER A 210 12.13 15.12 11.08
CA SER A 210 11.05 15.91 11.67
C SER A 210 10.92 15.59 13.15
N ALA A 211 10.61 16.61 13.96
CA ALA A 211 10.19 16.44 15.35
C ALA A 211 8.65 16.50 15.49
N GLU A 212 7.95 16.84 14.42
CA GLU A 212 6.49 16.88 14.40
C GLU A 212 5.92 15.46 14.33
N ASP A 213 4.71 15.27 14.85
CA ASP A 213 4.01 13.99 14.73
C ASP A 213 3.49 13.81 13.30
N LEU A 214 4.10 12.88 12.55
CA LEU A 214 3.75 12.54 11.18
C LEU A 214 3.00 11.20 11.08
N SER A 215 2.51 10.64 12.20
CA SER A 215 1.90 9.30 12.25
C SER A 215 0.52 9.18 11.60
N SER A 216 -0.09 10.27 11.12
CA SER A 216 -1.30 10.18 10.31
C SER A 216 -1.02 9.58 8.93
N ASP A 217 -2.02 8.97 8.29
CA ASP A 217 -1.98 8.39 6.93
C ASP A 217 -1.41 9.32 5.85
N TYR A 218 -1.42 10.64 6.10
CA TYR A 218 -0.90 11.68 5.19
C TYR A 218 0.27 12.48 5.74
N GLY A 219 0.86 12.06 6.86
CA GLY A 219 1.94 12.77 7.54
C GLY A 219 3.29 12.56 6.86
N LEU A 220 3.50 11.41 6.23
CA LEU A 220 4.77 11.04 5.59
C LEU A 220 5.02 11.72 4.22
N ARG A 221 4.06 12.54 3.75
CA ARG A 221 4.13 13.20 2.44
C ARG A 221 5.33 14.18 2.32
N PRO A 222 5.88 14.36 1.11
CA PRO A 222 7.05 15.21 0.88
C PRO A 222 6.96 16.65 1.38
N ASP A 223 5.75 17.21 1.45
CA ASP A 223 5.46 18.63 1.72
C ASP A 223 5.20 18.97 3.19
N LYS A 224 5.31 18.01 4.13
CA LYS A 224 4.97 18.23 5.54
C LYS A 224 6.14 18.04 6.50
N GLY A 225 6.57 19.12 7.17
CA GLY A 225 7.39 19.04 8.39
C GLY A 225 8.85 18.59 8.23
N TRP A 226 9.29 18.16 7.04
CA TRP A 226 10.64 17.66 6.80
C TRP A 226 11.69 18.78 6.76
N GLN A 227 12.78 18.58 7.49
CA GLN A 227 13.91 19.49 7.59
C GLN A 227 15.19 18.81 7.14
N LYS A 228 16.04 19.54 6.41
CA LYS A 228 17.32 19.05 5.93
C LYS A 228 18.37 19.06 7.04
N LEU A 229 19.24 18.04 7.03
CA LEU A 229 20.45 18.00 7.85
C LEU A 229 21.63 18.61 7.08
N GLN A 230 22.56 19.25 7.79
CA GLN A 230 23.69 19.96 7.18
C GLN A 230 24.55 19.05 6.27
N SER A 231 24.75 17.80 6.68
CA SER A 231 25.44 16.76 5.91
C SER A 231 24.47 15.64 5.51
N GLY A 232 23.20 15.96 5.31
CA GLY A 232 22.16 14.99 4.97
C GLY A 232 22.18 14.55 3.51
N THR A 233 22.68 15.37 2.60
CA THR A 233 22.76 15.07 1.16
C THR A 233 24.07 14.35 0.84
N VAL A 234 23.96 13.17 0.23
CA VAL A 234 25.10 12.35 -0.21
C VAL A 234 24.97 12.10 -1.71
N THR A 235 26.10 12.22 -2.42
CA THR A 235 26.18 12.04 -3.88
C THR A 235 27.42 11.25 -4.26
N GLY A 236 27.28 10.33 -5.22
CA GLY A 236 28.37 9.51 -5.75
C GLY A 236 29.03 8.60 -4.70
N SER A 237 28.30 8.19 -3.65
CA SER A 237 28.85 7.29 -2.64
C SER A 237 29.11 5.89 -3.20
N LYS A 238 30.10 5.22 -2.62
CA LYS A 238 30.29 3.78 -2.81
C LYS A 238 29.45 3.04 -1.79
N ARG A 239 29.36 1.71 -1.93
CA ARG A 239 28.81 0.85 -0.88
C ARG A 239 29.67 0.97 0.37
N ASP A 240 29.22 1.77 1.31
CA ASP A 240 29.88 2.03 2.59
C ASP A 240 28.87 1.83 3.72
N ASN A 241 29.29 1.06 4.71
CA ASN A 241 28.49 0.73 5.89
C ASN A 241 29.05 1.42 7.14
N SER A 242 29.90 2.44 6.98
CA SER A 242 30.45 3.25 8.07
C SER A 242 29.41 4.21 8.67
N VAL A 243 29.71 4.73 9.86
CA VAL A 243 28.87 5.74 10.51
C VAL A 243 29.09 7.09 9.81
N HIS A 244 28.01 7.67 9.31
CA HIS A 244 27.99 9.01 8.71
C HIS A 244 27.48 10.04 9.72
N ARG A 245 28.22 11.15 9.87
CA ARG A 245 27.80 12.29 10.70
C ARG A 245 26.96 13.27 9.88
N LEU A 246 25.68 13.37 10.20
CA LEU A 246 24.68 14.18 9.50
C LEU A 246 24.67 15.66 9.94
N ALA A 247 25.12 15.94 11.18
CA ALA A 247 25.22 17.29 11.70
C ALA A 247 26.37 17.40 12.74
N PRO A 248 26.95 18.60 12.93
CA PRO A 248 27.94 18.83 13.99
C PRO A 248 27.33 18.66 15.39
N GLN A 249 26.13 19.18 15.60
CA GLN A 249 25.37 19.07 16.84
C GLN A 249 24.13 18.19 16.64
N PRO A 250 23.71 17.40 17.65
CA PRO A 250 22.43 16.68 17.60
C PRO A 250 21.26 17.62 17.36
N VAL A 251 20.39 17.24 16.42
CA VAL A 251 19.03 17.81 16.29
C VAL A 251 18.06 16.94 17.05
N THR A 252 16.95 17.51 17.49
CA THR A 252 15.84 16.75 18.08
C THR A 252 14.96 16.22 16.95
N ALA A 253 14.78 14.90 16.87
CA ALA A 253 14.02 14.24 15.81
C ALA A 253 13.19 13.07 16.36
N ARG A 254 11.99 12.89 15.81
CA ARG A 254 11.19 11.67 15.97
C ARG A 254 11.19 10.85 14.68
N PHE A 255 11.00 11.52 13.54
CA PHE A 255 11.01 10.87 12.24
C PHE A 255 12.31 11.15 11.50
N ILE A 256 12.85 10.13 10.84
CA ILE A 256 13.93 10.28 9.86
C ILE A 256 13.44 9.74 8.52
N ARG A 257 13.67 10.51 7.45
CA ARG A 257 13.44 10.08 6.06
C ARG A 257 14.77 9.94 5.34
N ILE A 258 14.91 8.85 4.59
CA ILE A 258 16.01 8.61 3.66
C ILE A 258 15.40 8.52 2.27
N THR A 259 15.64 9.52 1.43
CA THR A 259 15.21 9.54 0.03
C THR A 259 16.35 9.06 -0.86
N LEU A 260 16.13 7.98 -1.60
CA LEU A 260 17.10 7.28 -2.46
C LEU A 260 16.82 7.65 -3.92
N ARG A 261 17.82 8.17 -4.64
CA ARG A 261 17.61 8.75 -5.97
C ARG A 261 18.38 8.07 -7.09
N LYS A 262 19.52 7.46 -6.77
CA LYS A 262 20.37 6.80 -7.75
C LYS A 262 20.99 5.54 -7.18
N ALA A 263 20.74 4.41 -7.83
CA ALA A 263 21.26 3.13 -7.41
C ALA A 263 22.59 2.78 -8.10
N ALA A 264 23.34 1.89 -7.46
CA ALA A 264 24.37 1.09 -8.10
C ALA A 264 24.31 -0.35 -7.56
N HIS A 265 24.94 -1.28 -8.29
CA HIS A 265 24.99 -2.69 -7.94
C HIS A 265 26.40 -3.14 -7.59
N ALA A 266 26.56 -3.90 -6.51
CA ALA A 266 27.80 -4.53 -6.10
C ALA A 266 27.75 -6.05 -6.29
N GLY A 267 28.88 -6.66 -6.65
CA GLY A 267 29.00 -8.11 -6.72
C GLY A 267 28.49 -8.71 -8.03
N ARG A 268 28.12 -10.00 -7.98
CA ARG A 268 27.73 -10.79 -9.15
C ARG A 268 26.25 -10.57 -9.47
N LEU A 269 25.95 -10.28 -10.73
CA LEU A 269 24.58 -10.16 -11.22
C LEU A 269 23.84 -11.51 -11.15
N SER A 270 22.60 -11.46 -10.69
CA SER A 270 21.60 -12.52 -10.78
C SER A 270 21.20 -12.75 -12.25
N PRO A 271 20.90 -14.00 -12.65
CA PRO A 271 20.28 -14.27 -13.94
C PRO A 271 18.91 -13.60 -14.13
N ASP A 272 18.18 -13.35 -13.05
CA ASP A 272 16.92 -12.59 -13.09
C ASP A 272 17.24 -11.08 -13.00
N PRO A 273 16.96 -10.27 -14.04
CA PRO A 273 17.35 -8.86 -14.04
C PRO A 273 16.69 -8.05 -12.91
N ARG A 274 15.51 -8.46 -12.44
CA ARG A 274 14.80 -7.80 -11.35
C ARG A 274 15.53 -7.87 -10.01
N ASP A 275 16.38 -8.88 -9.83
CA ASP A 275 17.24 -9.00 -8.65
C ASP A 275 18.47 -8.07 -8.71
N ASN A 276 18.74 -7.40 -9.84
CA ASN A 276 19.95 -6.58 -10.03
C ASN A 276 19.72 -5.08 -9.87
N VAL A 277 18.47 -4.65 -9.68
CA VAL A 277 18.03 -3.26 -9.76
C VAL A 277 17.28 -2.79 -8.52
N GLY A 278 17.04 -1.47 -8.40
CA GLY A 278 16.40 -0.86 -7.25
C GLY A 278 17.35 -0.57 -6.08
N PHE A 279 16.84 -0.60 -4.85
CA PHE A 279 17.58 -0.31 -3.62
C PHE A 279 17.36 -1.39 -2.59
N ALA A 280 18.38 -1.71 -1.80
CA ALA A 280 18.28 -2.66 -0.70
C ALA A 280 19.01 -2.18 0.56
N ILE A 281 18.33 -2.29 1.70
CA ILE A 281 18.88 -1.96 3.03
C ILE A 281 18.73 -3.19 3.92
N ARG A 282 19.85 -3.61 4.51
CA ARG A 282 19.94 -4.75 5.45
C ARG A 282 19.65 -4.32 6.86
N GLU A 283 20.27 -3.23 7.29
CA GLU A 283 20.14 -2.70 8.66
C GLU A 283 20.26 -1.18 8.64
N LEU A 284 19.55 -0.51 9.53
CA LEU A 284 19.59 0.94 9.72
C LEU A 284 19.80 1.27 11.20
N TYR A 285 20.80 2.10 11.48
CA TYR A 285 21.09 2.63 12.82
C TYR A 285 21.08 4.14 12.78
N ILE A 286 20.40 4.78 13.72
CA ILE A 286 20.19 6.23 13.76
C ILE A 286 20.28 6.72 15.21
N GLY A 287 20.99 7.81 15.44
CA GLY A 287 21.02 8.41 16.77
C GLY A 287 22.14 9.43 16.96
N ALA A 288 22.61 9.56 18.21
CA ALA A 288 23.64 10.51 18.58
C ALA A 288 25.04 9.86 18.53
N ILE A 289 25.94 10.45 17.78
CA ILE A 289 27.36 10.12 17.79
C ILE A 289 28.03 10.87 18.95
N ASN A 290 28.59 10.12 19.89
CA ASN A 290 29.28 10.64 21.06
C ASN A 290 30.67 11.23 20.72
N ALA A 291 31.36 11.78 21.73
CA ALA A 291 32.68 12.39 21.58
C ALA A 291 33.78 11.43 21.08
N HIS A 292 33.57 10.12 21.19
CA HIS A 292 34.48 9.07 20.71
C HIS A 292 34.13 8.56 19.31
N GLY A 293 33.13 9.16 18.64
CA GLY A 293 32.71 8.72 17.31
C GLY A 293 31.81 7.48 17.29
N VAL A 294 31.35 7.02 18.47
CA VAL A 294 30.44 5.87 18.57
C VAL A 294 29.00 6.33 18.47
N LEU A 295 28.23 5.69 17.59
CA LEU A 295 26.79 5.92 17.43
C LEU A 295 26.04 5.26 18.59
N ALA A 296 25.33 6.06 19.39
CA ALA A 296 24.31 5.59 20.31
C ALA A 296 23.00 5.46 19.53
N ASP A 297 22.67 4.24 19.15
CA ASP A 297 21.51 3.92 18.32
C ASP A 297 20.19 4.11 19.09
N SER A 298 19.21 4.69 18.41
CA SER A 298 17.85 4.94 18.89
C SER A 298 16.82 4.11 18.13
N VAL A 299 17.24 3.32 17.14
CA VAL A 299 16.39 2.32 16.49
C VAL A 299 16.21 1.12 17.41
N HIS A 300 14.99 0.60 17.51
CA HIS A 300 14.67 -0.58 18.30
C HIS A 300 14.53 -1.80 17.38
N PRO A 301 15.51 -2.71 17.35
CA PRO A 301 15.42 -3.86 16.47
C PRO A 301 14.38 -4.86 16.97
N GLY A 302 13.68 -5.52 16.06
CA GLY A 302 12.67 -6.51 16.42
C GLY A 302 12.13 -7.31 15.25
N THR A 303 11.56 -8.48 15.54
CA THR A 303 10.93 -9.37 14.55
C THR A 303 9.41 -9.39 14.66
N THR A 304 8.84 -8.39 15.32
CA THR A 304 7.39 -8.15 15.39
C THR A 304 7.13 -6.64 15.35
N ASN A 305 5.96 -6.25 14.85
CA ASN A 305 5.51 -4.86 14.83
C ASN A 305 5.29 -4.22 16.22
N HIS A 306 5.28 -5.02 17.30
CA HIS A 306 5.09 -4.52 18.66
C HIS A 306 6.39 -4.12 19.36
N THR A 307 7.52 -4.66 18.90
CA THR A 307 8.83 -4.44 19.54
C THR A 307 9.79 -3.65 18.67
N GLN A 308 9.59 -3.68 17.36
CA GLN A 308 10.42 -2.99 16.38
C GLN A 308 10.04 -1.50 16.29
N SER A 309 11.00 -0.64 15.93
CA SER A 309 10.69 0.71 15.46
C SER A 309 9.72 0.65 14.26
N THR A 310 8.86 1.65 14.13
CA THR A 310 7.94 1.68 12.98
C THR A 310 8.67 2.19 11.76
N VAL A 311 8.75 1.36 10.72
CA VAL A 311 9.37 1.67 9.45
C VAL A 311 8.32 1.65 8.34
N TYR A 312 8.42 2.64 7.46
CA TYR A 312 7.62 2.78 6.26
C TYR A 312 8.55 2.86 5.04
N VAL A 313 8.16 2.23 3.94
CA VAL A 313 8.90 2.26 2.68
C VAL A 313 7.98 2.62 1.52
N SER A 314 8.54 3.23 0.48
CA SER A 314 7.81 3.65 -0.72
C SER A 314 7.28 2.50 -1.58
N SER A 315 7.96 1.35 -1.54
CA SER A 315 7.63 0.17 -2.34
C SER A 315 8.33 -1.07 -1.80
N THR A 316 7.88 -2.27 -2.20
CA THR A 316 8.52 -3.54 -1.84
C THR A 316 8.63 -4.47 -3.05
N ASP A 317 9.74 -5.20 -3.11
CA ASP A 317 9.99 -6.26 -4.09
C ASP A 317 9.04 -7.46 -3.91
N PRO A 318 8.25 -7.86 -4.93
CA PRO A 318 7.32 -8.99 -4.85
C PRO A 318 7.99 -10.38 -4.88
N TRP A 319 9.32 -10.43 -4.81
CA TRP A 319 10.10 -11.66 -4.73
C TRP A 319 9.75 -12.44 -3.45
N HIS A 320 9.50 -13.74 -3.59
CA HIS A 320 9.21 -14.65 -2.48
C HIS A 320 9.60 -16.10 -2.84
N THR A 321 9.43 -17.02 -1.89
CA THR A 321 9.64 -18.45 -2.04
C THR A 321 8.35 -19.23 -1.88
N ALA A 322 8.33 -20.49 -2.32
CA ALA A 322 7.20 -21.38 -2.07
C ALA A 322 6.91 -21.61 -0.56
N ALA A 323 7.90 -21.38 0.32
CA ALA A 323 7.74 -21.54 1.75
C ALA A 323 7.04 -20.36 2.43
N ASP A 324 6.95 -19.21 1.76
CA ASP A 324 6.37 -17.98 2.30
C ASP A 324 4.84 -17.92 2.22
N LEU A 325 4.18 -19.03 1.88
CA LEU A 325 2.72 -19.16 1.89
C LEU A 325 2.16 -18.70 3.24
N ASP A 326 1.25 -17.72 3.21
CA ASP A 326 0.44 -17.43 4.38
C ASP A 326 -0.56 -18.57 4.62
N ARG A 327 -0.53 -19.11 5.83
CA ARG A 327 -1.35 -20.24 6.25
C ARG A 327 -2.57 -19.81 7.06
N ASN A 328 -2.65 -18.54 7.41
CA ASN A 328 -3.69 -17.98 8.25
C ASN A 328 -4.84 -17.42 7.42
N GLU A 329 -4.57 -17.01 6.17
CA GLU A 329 -5.53 -16.35 5.28
C GLU A 329 -5.73 -17.17 4.00
N GLU A 330 -6.93 -17.14 3.44
CA GLU A 330 -7.26 -17.76 2.16
C GLU A 330 -8.26 -16.91 1.37
N HIS A 331 -8.21 -17.08 0.05
CA HIS A 331 -9.10 -16.43 -0.89
C HIS A 331 -9.91 -17.46 -1.67
N ALA A 332 -11.15 -17.13 -2.03
CA ALA A 332 -11.92 -18.00 -2.92
C ALA A 332 -11.27 -18.06 -4.30
N GLY A 333 -10.95 -19.25 -4.79
CA GLY A 333 -10.54 -19.40 -6.19
C GLY A 333 -11.69 -19.01 -7.13
N PHE A 334 -11.36 -18.43 -8.28
CA PHE A 334 -12.36 -17.94 -9.24
C PHE A 334 -13.36 -19.01 -9.68
N ASP A 335 -12.90 -20.24 -9.94
CA ASP A 335 -13.79 -21.34 -10.30
C ASP A 335 -14.78 -21.69 -9.19
N ARG A 336 -14.30 -21.72 -7.95
CA ARG A 336 -15.15 -22.01 -6.80
C ARG A 336 -16.22 -20.94 -6.63
N LEU A 337 -15.83 -19.66 -6.74
CA LEU A 337 -16.77 -18.55 -6.66
C LEU A 337 -17.87 -18.68 -7.72
N VAL A 338 -17.51 -18.92 -8.98
CA VAL A 338 -18.47 -19.10 -10.08
C VAL A 338 -19.35 -20.34 -9.84
N ALA A 339 -18.76 -21.45 -9.39
CA ALA A 339 -19.48 -22.70 -9.14
C ALA A 339 -20.54 -22.58 -8.03
N THR A 340 -20.42 -21.62 -7.11
CA THR A 340 -21.46 -21.37 -6.10
C THR A 340 -22.75 -20.80 -6.69
N GLY A 341 -22.70 -20.20 -7.88
CA GLY A 341 -23.80 -19.45 -8.48
C GLY A 341 -23.97 -18.02 -7.95
N LEU A 342 -23.10 -17.56 -7.03
CA LEU A 342 -23.17 -16.23 -6.44
C LEU A 342 -23.07 -15.09 -7.48
N THR A 343 -22.39 -15.35 -8.59
CA THR A 343 -22.24 -14.39 -9.70
C THR A 343 -23.51 -14.20 -10.54
N ARG A 344 -24.54 -15.05 -10.35
CA ARG A 344 -25.77 -15.06 -11.15
C ARG A 344 -25.53 -15.15 -12.66
N GLY A 345 -24.37 -15.64 -13.08
CA GLY A 345 -23.95 -15.68 -14.48
C GLY A 345 -23.65 -14.31 -15.11
N LEU A 346 -23.63 -13.25 -14.30
CA LEU A 346 -23.19 -11.90 -14.66
C LEU A 346 -21.66 -11.83 -14.68
N PRO A 347 -21.06 -10.95 -15.50
CA PRO A 347 -19.62 -10.73 -15.47
C PRO A 347 -19.19 -10.11 -14.13
N MET A 348 -18.00 -10.50 -13.65
CA MET A 348 -17.42 -9.97 -12.42
C MET A 348 -16.43 -8.84 -12.70
N MET A 349 -16.23 -7.95 -11.73
CA MET A 349 -14.98 -7.20 -11.66
C MET A 349 -13.94 -8.05 -10.94
N VAL A 350 -12.74 -8.16 -11.51
CA VAL A 350 -11.62 -8.89 -10.91
C VAL A 350 -10.46 -7.94 -10.63
N PRO A 351 -9.73 -8.11 -9.53
CA PRO A 351 -8.57 -7.29 -9.22
C PRO A 351 -7.32 -7.94 -9.80
N VAL A 352 -6.28 -7.15 -10.03
CA VAL A 352 -4.90 -7.62 -10.14
C VAL A 352 -4.06 -6.84 -9.13
N GLY A 353 -3.16 -7.53 -8.42
CA GLY A 353 -2.20 -6.86 -7.55
C GLY A 353 -1.17 -6.13 -8.39
N ILE A 354 -0.74 -4.94 -8.00
CA ILE A 354 0.28 -4.17 -8.72
C ILE A 354 1.46 -3.74 -7.83
N LEU A 355 1.24 -3.58 -6.52
CA LEU A 355 2.28 -3.16 -5.57
C LEU A 355 3.18 -4.34 -5.19
N TYR A 356 2.58 -5.52 -5.05
CA TYR A 356 3.22 -6.74 -4.55
C TYR A 356 3.07 -7.93 -5.51
N ASP A 357 2.75 -7.68 -6.78
CA ASP A 357 2.69 -8.70 -7.82
C ASP A 357 3.52 -8.30 -9.06
N THR A 358 3.33 -9.00 -10.18
CA THR A 358 4.09 -8.79 -11.41
C THR A 358 3.18 -8.63 -12.63
N PRO A 359 3.59 -7.85 -13.65
CA PRO A 359 2.84 -7.72 -14.89
C PRO A 359 2.55 -9.08 -15.55
N ALA A 360 3.51 -10.02 -15.48
CA ALA A 360 3.36 -11.35 -16.04
C ALA A 360 2.30 -12.19 -15.31
N ASN A 361 2.22 -12.12 -13.98
CA ASN A 361 1.21 -12.84 -13.21
C ASN A 361 -0.20 -12.28 -13.46
N ALA A 362 -0.33 -10.94 -13.52
CA ALA A 362 -1.58 -10.28 -13.88
C ALA A 362 -2.07 -10.67 -15.28
N ALA A 363 -1.20 -10.65 -16.28
CA ALA A 363 -1.55 -11.11 -17.63
C ALA A 363 -1.96 -12.60 -17.64
N ALA A 364 -1.27 -13.45 -16.87
CA ALA A 364 -1.59 -14.87 -16.77
C ALA A 364 -2.96 -15.11 -16.11
N GLU A 365 -3.33 -14.31 -15.11
CA GLU A 365 -4.65 -14.35 -14.48
C GLU A 365 -5.77 -14.10 -15.50
N ILE A 366 -5.67 -12.98 -16.21
CA ILE A 366 -6.68 -12.59 -17.20
C ILE A 366 -6.74 -13.64 -18.32
N LYS A 367 -5.59 -14.15 -18.75
CA LYS A 367 -5.55 -15.21 -19.75
C LYS A 367 -6.23 -16.50 -19.27
N TYR A 368 -6.03 -16.88 -18.00
CA TYR A 368 -6.72 -18.02 -17.40
C TYR A 368 -8.23 -17.84 -17.41
N LEU A 369 -8.72 -16.70 -16.94
CA LEU A 369 -10.16 -16.42 -16.88
C LEU A 369 -10.81 -16.49 -18.26
N ILE A 370 -10.15 -15.95 -19.29
CA ILE A 370 -10.56 -16.07 -20.70
C ILE A 370 -10.59 -17.54 -21.14
N ASN A 371 -9.50 -18.29 -20.93
CA ASN A 371 -9.40 -19.70 -21.32
C ASN A 371 -10.46 -20.56 -20.60
N ARG A 372 -10.83 -20.18 -19.38
CA ARG A 372 -11.85 -20.86 -18.58
C ARG A 372 -13.28 -20.48 -18.97
N GLY A 373 -13.46 -19.39 -19.71
CA GLY A 373 -14.78 -18.86 -20.07
C GLY A 373 -15.48 -18.16 -18.90
N ILE A 374 -14.72 -17.67 -17.90
CA ILE A 374 -15.26 -16.86 -16.80
C ILE A 374 -15.51 -15.45 -17.34
N LYS A 375 -16.73 -14.94 -17.14
CA LYS A 375 -17.13 -13.62 -17.63
C LYS A 375 -16.56 -12.53 -16.72
N ILE A 376 -15.86 -11.57 -17.32
CA ILE A 376 -15.29 -10.39 -16.66
C ILE A 376 -15.91 -9.13 -17.30
N ASP A 377 -16.30 -8.14 -16.50
CA ASP A 377 -16.70 -6.81 -17.01
C ASP A 377 -15.50 -5.86 -17.11
N ARG A 378 -14.72 -5.78 -16.03
CA ARG A 378 -13.58 -4.88 -15.89
C ARG A 378 -12.52 -5.46 -14.95
N ILE A 379 -11.32 -4.92 -15.04
CA ILE A 379 -10.17 -5.29 -14.23
C ILE A 379 -9.77 -4.07 -13.40
N GLU A 380 -9.72 -4.23 -12.08
CA GLU A 380 -9.23 -3.21 -11.15
C GLU A 380 -7.73 -3.43 -10.92
N LEU A 381 -6.91 -2.40 -11.18
CA LEU A 381 -5.46 -2.47 -10.99
C LEU A 381 -5.11 -1.86 -9.64
N GLY A 382 -4.77 -2.70 -8.67
CA GLY A 382 -4.30 -2.25 -7.37
C GLY A 382 -5.40 -1.91 -6.36
N GLU A 383 -5.10 -2.22 -5.10
CA GLU A 383 -5.94 -2.00 -3.93
C GLU A 383 -5.29 -0.98 -2.97
N GLU A 384 -5.97 0.15 -2.72
CA GLU A 384 -5.67 1.13 -1.66
C GLU A 384 -4.23 1.65 -1.64
N ALA A 385 -3.68 1.93 -2.83
CA ALA A 385 -2.32 2.42 -2.97
C ALA A 385 -2.05 3.74 -2.22
N ASP A 386 -3.09 4.57 -2.02
CA ASP A 386 -3.02 5.80 -1.23
C ASP A 386 -2.85 5.55 0.27
N GLY A 387 -3.50 4.53 0.82
CA GLY A 387 -3.32 4.07 2.20
C GLY A 387 -1.91 3.54 2.45
N GLN A 388 -1.32 2.93 1.43
CA GLN A 388 0.00 2.32 1.49
C GLN A 388 1.15 3.29 1.19
N ASN A 389 0.89 4.61 1.25
CA ASN A 389 1.86 5.68 1.02
C ASN A 389 2.53 5.66 -0.38
N VAL A 390 1.92 5.02 -1.37
CA VAL A 390 2.48 4.92 -2.72
C VAL A 390 2.40 6.28 -3.42
N ASN A 391 3.50 6.68 -4.06
CA ASN A 391 3.51 7.90 -4.87
C ASN A 391 2.64 7.73 -6.12
N ALA A 392 1.84 8.73 -6.47
CA ALA A 392 0.99 8.69 -7.66
C ALA A 392 1.77 8.47 -8.98
N LEU A 393 2.99 9.01 -9.11
CA LEU A 393 3.85 8.79 -10.28
C LEU A 393 4.39 7.35 -10.32
N ASP A 394 4.78 6.79 -9.17
CA ASP A 394 5.23 5.40 -9.07
C ASP A 394 4.07 4.45 -9.39
N TYR A 395 2.89 4.71 -8.82
CA TYR A 395 1.66 3.99 -9.15
C TYR A 395 1.34 4.07 -10.65
N ALA A 396 1.45 5.25 -11.27
CA ALA A 396 1.20 5.42 -12.70
C ALA A 396 2.19 4.63 -13.57
N ALA A 397 3.47 4.60 -13.21
CA ALA A 397 4.49 3.82 -13.90
C ALA A 397 4.23 2.31 -13.80
N LEU A 398 3.79 1.83 -12.64
CA LEU A 398 3.34 0.44 -12.48
C LEU A 398 2.06 0.18 -13.29
N TYR A 399 1.07 1.07 -13.22
CA TYR A 399 -0.19 0.94 -13.93
C TYR A 399 0.02 0.71 -15.43
N VAL A 400 0.87 1.52 -16.07
CA VAL A 400 1.16 1.40 -17.51
C VAL A 400 1.76 0.03 -17.84
N GLN A 401 2.75 -0.42 -17.06
CA GLN A 401 3.40 -1.72 -17.29
C GLN A 401 2.41 -2.90 -17.14
N PHE A 402 1.54 -2.86 -16.14
CA PHE A 402 0.52 -3.88 -15.92
C PHE A 402 -0.57 -3.82 -17.00
N ALA A 403 -1.00 -2.62 -17.39
CA ALA A 403 -1.96 -2.41 -18.47
C ALA A 403 -1.44 -2.98 -19.78
N ASP A 404 -0.18 -2.70 -20.15
CA ASP A 404 0.45 -3.25 -21.34
C ASP A 404 0.48 -4.78 -21.32
N ALA A 405 0.86 -5.38 -20.18
CA ALA A 405 0.89 -6.83 -20.03
C ALA A 405 -0.50 -7.47 -20.17
N ILE A 406 -1.53 -6.84 -19.60
CA ILE A 406 -2.92 -7.31 -19.70
C ILE A 406 -3.47 -7.14 -21.12
N HIS A 407 -3.26 -5.98 -21.75
CA HIS A 407 -3.74 -5.71 -23.10
C HIS A 407 -3.06 -6.61 -24.16
N ASN A 408 -1.85 -7.09 -23.90
CA ASN A 408 -1.21 -8.10 -24.75
C ASN A 408 -1.97 -9.43 -24.82
N VAL A 409 -2.72 -9.80 -23.77
CA VAL A 409 -3.54 -11.03 -23.75
C VAL A 409 -5.03 -10.78 -23.92
N ALA A 410 -5.48 -9.56 -23.64
CA ALA A 410 -6.88 -9.12 -23.70
C ALA A 410 -6.96 -7.65 -24.19
N PRO A 411 -6.84 -7.40 -25.50
CA PRO A 411 -6.73 -6.03 -26.04
C PRO A 411 -7.91 -5.11 -25.72
N ASP A 412 -9.11 -5.66 -25.59
CA ASP A 412 -10.35 -4.91 -25.32
C ASP A 412 -10.68 -4.83 -23.82
N ALA A 413 -9.75 -5.23 -22.94
CA ALA A 413 -9.98 -5.24 -21.51
C ALA A 413 -10.21 -3.82 -20.96
N LYS A 414 -11.30 -3.64 -20.21
CA LYS A 414 -11.58 -2.40 -19.49
C LYS A 414 -10.79 -2.38 -18.19
N LEU A 415 -9.79 -1.52 -18.12
CA LEU A 415 -8.97 -1.33 -16.94
C LEU A 415 -9.50 -0.15 -16.13
N GLY A 416 -9.38 -0.23 -14.81
CA GLY A 416 -9.74 0.83 -13.87
C GLY A 416 -8.88 0.76 -12.61
N GLY A 417 -9.22 1.58 -11.62
CA GLY A 417 -8.48 1.67 -10.37
C GLY A 417 -7.52 2.85 -10.28
N PRO A 418 -6.77 2.96 -9.17
CA PRO A 418 -6.86 2.03 -8.04
C PRO A 418 -8.16 2.20 -7.28
N SER A 419 -8.52 1.21 -6.47
CA SER A 419 -9.39 1.51 -5.35
C SER A 419 -8.64 2.42 -4.39
N PHE A 420 -9.23 3.55 -4.00
CA PHE A 420 -8.63 4.46 -3.01
C PHE A 420 -9.28 4.25 -1.64
N GLN A 421 -8.48 4.28 -0.58
CA GLN A 421 -8.96 4.18 0.81
C GLN A 421 -9.76 5.43 1.20
N ASP A 422 -9.33 6.61 0.74
CA ASP A 422 -9.97 7.87 1.12
C ASP A 422 -10.07 8.85 -0.07
N ILE A 423 -11.15 9.63 -0.05
CA ILE A 423 -11.35 10.74 -0.98
C ILE A 423 -11.02 12.00 -0.20
N VAL A 424 -9.85 12.57 -0.45
CA VAL A 424 -9.51 13.89 0.11
C VAL A 424 -10.53 14.92 -0.40
N ALA A 425 -11.48 15.29 0.46
CA ALA A 425 -12.58 16.21 0.14
C ALA A 425 -12.13 17.64 -0.24
N ASN A 426 -10.84 17.97 -0.08
CA ASN A 426 -10.29 19.31 -0.31
C ASN A 426 -10.20 19.73 -1.78
N LEU A 427 -10.70 18.94 -2.74
CA LEU A 427 -10.80 19.35 -4.15
C LEU A 427 -12.10 20.14 -4.47
N ILE A 428 -13.04 20.29 -3.52
CA ILE A 428 -14.28 21.07 -3.71
C ILE A 428 -14.16 22.53 -3.23
N ASP A 429 -13.08 22.92 -2.55
CA ASP A 429 -12.87 24.32 -2.11
C ASP A 429 -12.26 25.23 -3.20
N ARG A 430 -12.65 25.02 -4.47
CA ARG A 430 -12.34 26.00 -5.53
C ARG A 430 -13.32 27.16 -5.49
N LYS A 431 -12.86 28.25 -4.86
CA LYS A 431 -13.26 29.64 -5.09
C LYS A 431 -14.74 29.98 -4.88
N GLU A 432 -15.09 30.29 -3.63
CA GLU A 432 -16.04 31.38 -3.39
C GLU A 432 -15.33 32.46 -2.55
N GLY A 433 -14.98 33.55 -3.23
CA GLY A 433 -14.24 34.67 -2.66
C GLY A 433 -13.89 35.73 -3.70
N ALA A 434 -14.80 35.99 -4.62
CA ALA A 434 -14.82 37.21 -5.42
C ALA A 434 -16.21 37.82 -5.27
N GLY A 435 -16.30 38.80 -4.39
CA GLY A 435 -17.47 39.61 -4.08
C GLY A 435 -17.04 40.75 -3.17
#